data_AF-A0A453CLB5-F1
#
_entry.id   AF-A0A453CLB5-F1
#
_cell.length_a   1.000
_cell.length_b   1.000
_cell.length_c   1.000
_cell.angle_alpha   90.00
_cell.angle_beta   90.00
_cell.angle_gamma   90.00
#
_symmetry.space_group_name_H-M   'P 1'
#
loop_
_entity.id
_entity.type
_entity.pdbx_description
1 polymer ?
#
loop_
_entity_poly.entity_id
_entity_poly.type
_entity_poly.pdbx_seq_one_letter_code
_entity_poly.pdbx_strand_id
1 'polypeptide(L)'
;SQQPTLLALSLLLLALYLARRALLGKRRNYPPVAGTMLHQLFNFGRLAEYQTELSQRYRTFRMLTPTCNYVYTVEPANVEYILRTNFANYGKGTMTHDVLEDLLGDGIFNVDGAMWRHQRKVASFEFSTRVLREYSSGVFRDTAAELAGIVAAAAAAGERVDMHDLFMRSTLDSIFTIGFGASLGGLSQSSQESAAFARAFDDANEQVLYRFFDPLWKAKRLLNVSSEAAMKRSVRTINEFVYAVIDKKIEQMGRDEHEFVSFFL
;
A
#
# COMPACT_ATOMS: atom_id res chain seq x y z
N SER A 1 28.45 -38.32 -23.55
CA SER A 1 28.30 -37.74 -24.90
C SER A 1 27.12 -36.75 -25.05
N GLN A 2 26.55 -36.19 -23.97
CA GLN A 2 25.36 -35.29 -24.03
C GLN A 2 25.65 -33.77 -24.02
N GLN A 3 26.91 -33.36 -23.83
CA GLN A 3 27.28 -31.93 -23.81
C GLN A 3 27.14 -31.17 -25.15
N PRO A 4 27.43 -31.76 -26.33
CA PRO A 4 27.38 -30.99 -27.58
C PRO A 4 25.93 -30.70 -28.03
N THR A 5 24.96 -31.55 -27.64
CA THR A 5 23.56 -31.37 -28.02
C THR A 5 22.88 -30.26 -27.22
N LEU A 6 23.20 -30.10 -25.93
CA LEU A 6 22.69 -29.00 -25.10
C LEU A 6 23.22 -27.63 -25.55
N LEU A 7 24.51 -27.56 -25.92
CA LEU A 7 25.10 -26.35 -26.48
C LEU A 7 24.44 -25.97 -27.81
N ALA A 8 24.25 -26.94 -28.71
CA ALA A 8 23.58 -26.71 -29.98
C ALA A 8 22.12 -26.25 -29.79
N LEU A 9 21.39 -26.83 -28.82
CA LEU A 9 20.02 -26.42 -28.51
C LEU A 9 19.96 -25.00 -27.93
N SER A 10 20.91 -24.66 -27.05
CA SER A 10 21.00 -23.31 -26.45
C SER A 10 21.34 -22.23 -27.50
N LEU A 11 22.23 -22.55 -28.45
CA LEU A 11 22.59 -21.66 -29.56
C LEU A 11 21.43 -21.50 -30.54
N LEU A 12 20.67 -22.57 -30.81
CA LEU A 12 19.48 -22.52 -31.66
C LEU A 12 18.37 -21.69 -31.02
N LEU A 13 18.12 -21.85 -29.72
CA LEU A 13 17.15 -21.04 -28.97
C LEU A 13 17.58 -19.56 -28.92
N LEU A 14 18.87 -19.29 -28.74
CA LEU A 14 19.42 -17.94 -28.78
C LEU A 14 19.27 -17.32 -30.18
N ALA A 15 19.57 -18.08 -31.24
CA ALA A 15 19.42 -17.64 -32.62
C ALA A 15 17.95 -17.38 -32.97
N LEU A 16 17.02 -18.25 -32.53
CA LEU A 16 15.58 -18.04 -32.71
C LEU A 16 15.07 -16.85 -31.90
N TYR A 17 15.58 -16.63 -30.69
CA TYR A 17 15.27 -15.45 -29.88
C TYR A 17 15.76 -14.16 -30.55
N LEU A 18 17.00 -14.15 -31.05
CA LEU A 18 17.59 -13.00 -31.76
C LEU A 18 16.88 -12.74 -33.10
N ALA A 19 16.56 -13.78 -33.86
CA ALA A 19 15.80 -13.68 -35.11
C ALA A 19 14.37 -13.19 -34.86
N ARG A 20 13.69 -13.69 -33.82
CA ARG A 20 12.37 -13.20 -33.40
C ARG A 20 12.43 -11.74 -32.95
N ARG A 21 13.50 -11.34 -32.25
CA ARG A 21 13.73 -9.95 -31.83
C ARG A 21 14.01 -9.03 -33.02
N ALA A 22 14.72 -9.51 -34.04
CA ALA A 22 14.98 -8.80 -35.29
C ALA A 22 13.71 -8.69 -36.17
N LEU A 23 12.91 -9.77 -36.26
CA LEU A 23 11.65 -9.81 -37.02
C LEU A 23 10.53 -8.99 -36.34
N LEU A 24 10.50 -8.94 -35.01
CA LEU A 24 9.64 -8.03 -34.24
C LEU A 24 10.17 -6.58 -34.24
N GLY A 25 11.33 -6.33 -34.86
CA GLY A 25 11.98 -5.04 -35.03
C GLY A 25 11.34 -4.11 -36.05
N LYS A 26 10.03 -4.24 -36.35
CA LYS A 26 9.28 -3.11 -36.91
C LYS A 26 9.25 -2.02 -35.85
N ARG A 27 9.92 -0.90 -36.12
CA ARG A 27 10.07 0.28 -35.26
C ARG A 27 8.74 0.68 -34.62
N ARG A 28 8.44 0.12 -33.46
CA ARG A 28 7.50 0.71 -32.51
C ARG A 28 8.28 1.81 -31.81
N ASN A 29 7.73 3.02 -31.81
CA ASN A 29 8.22 4.15 -31.02
C ASN A 29 8.02 3.84 -29.54
N TYR A 30 8.85 2.95 -29.01
CA TYR A 30 8.87 2.65 -27.59
C TYR A 30 9.72 3.70 -26.88
N PRO A 31 9.31 4.13 -25.67
CA PRO A 31 10.17 4.94 -24.82
C PRO A 31 11.52 4.24 -24.57
N PRO A 32 12.59 5.01 -24.31
CA PRO A 32 13.90 4.46 -24.01
C PRO A 32 13.84 3.55 -22.77
N VAL A 33 14.71 2.55 -22.72
CA VAL A 33 14.91 1.74 -21.52
C VAL A 33 15.90 2.48 -20.64
N ALA A 34 15.46 2.88 -19.44
CA ALA A 34 16.32 3.58 -18.48
C ALA A 34 17.03 2.64 -17.51
N GLY A 35 16.54 1.41 -17.35
CA GLY A 35 17.15 0.42 -16.47
C GLY A 35 16.32 -0.85 -16.31
N THR A 36 16.66 -1.62 -15.29
CA THR A 36 15.98 -2.87 -14.91
C THR A 36 15.51 -2.82 -13.46
N MET A 37 14.67 -3.78 -13.07
CA MET A 37 14.26 -3.95 -11.66
C MET A 37 15.45 -4.00 -10.68
N LEU A 38 16.58 -4.58 -11.08
CA LEU A 38 17.78 -4.65 -10.24
C LEU A 38 18.34 -3.26 -9.90
N HIS A 39 18.26 -2.32 -10.83
CA HIS A 39 18.69 -0.94 -10.55
C HIS A 39 17.80 -0.29 -9.50
N GLN A 40 16.49 -0.59 -9.51
CA GLN A 40 15.57 -0.11 -8.46
C GLN A 40 15.88 -0.76 -7.12
N LEU A 41 16.22 -2.04 -7.09
CA LEU A 41 16.60 -2.75 -5.87
C LEU A 41 17.91 -2.21 -5.28
N PHE A 42 18.94 -1.98 -6.10
CA PHE A 42 20.19 -1.38 -5.64
C PHE A 42 20.03 0.05 -5.12
N ASN A 43 19.00 0.77 -5.59
CA ASN A 43 18.67 2.12 -5.15
C ASN A 43 17.43 2.15 -4.24
N PHE A 44 17.04 1.03 -3.63
CA PHE A 44 15.77 0.95 -2.89
C PHE A 44 15.68 1.97 -1.75
N GLY A 45 16.76 2.15 -0.98
CA GLY A 45 16.83 3.15 0.10
C GLY A 45 16.82 4.62 -0.37
N ARG A 46 16.86 4.85 -1.69
CA ARG A 46 16.75 6.17 -2.33
C ARG A 46 15.90 6.11 -3.60
N LEU A 47 14.87 5.27 -3.57
CA LEU A 47 14.11 4.93 -4.77
C LEU A 47 13.42 6.17 -5.36
N ALA A 48 12.95 7.06 -4.49
CA ALA A 48 12.31 8.31 -4.88
C ALA A 48 13.31 9.26 -5.58
N GLU A 49 14.50 9.47 -5.02
CA GLU A 49 15.54 10.29 -5.69
C GLU A 49 15.97 9.64 -7.01
N TYR A 50 16.21 8.32 -7.01
CA TYR A 50 16.60 7.58 -8.21
C TYR A 50 15.56 7.70 -9.33
N GLN A 51 14.26 7.54 -9.01
CA GLN A 51 13.19 7.74 -9.99
C GLN A 51 13.09 9.20 -10.45
N THR A 52 13.35 10.16 -9.57
CA THR A 52 13.38 11.59 -9.91
C THR A 52 14.49 11.90 -10.90
N GLU A 53 15.72 11.43 -10.65
CA GLU A 53 16.86 11.57 -11.56
C GLU A 53 16.57 10.96 -12.94
N LEU A 54 15.99 9.75 -12.98
CA LEU A 54 15.58 9.12 -14.23
C LEU A 54 14.52 9.95 -14.96
N SER A 55 13.56 10.53 -14.25
CA SER A 55 12.48 11.33 -14.84
C SER A 55 12.96 12.68 -15.40
N GLN A 56 13.99 13.27 -14.78
CA GLN A 56 14.65 14.47 -15.29
C GLN A 56 15.41 14.18 -16.59
N ARG A 57 16.01 12.98 -16.71
CA ARG A 57 16.73 12.55 -17.91
C ARG A 57 15.80 12.05 -19.02
N TYR A 58 14.73 11.36 -18.66
CA TYR A 58 13.76 10.77 -19.57
C TYR A 58 12.34 11.10 -19.11
N ARG A 59 11.61 11.91 -19.88
CA ARG A 59 10.21 12.27 -19.53
C ARG A 59 9.25 11.09 -19.57
N THR A 60 9.54 10.09 -20.40
CA THR A 60 8.87 8.79 -20.41
C THR A 60 9.92 7.72 -20.70
N PHE A 61 9.95 6.66 -19.89
CA PHE A 61 10.94 5.60 -20.00
C PHE A 61 10.39 4.25 -19.55
N ARG A 62 11.12 3.19 -19.86
CA ARG A 62 10.81 1.82 -19.46
C ARG A 62 11.80 1.29 -18.46
N MET A 63 11.29 0.53 -17.50
CA MET A 63 12.08 -0.33 -16.62
C MET A 63 11.73 -1.79 -16.94
N LEU A 64 12.75 -2.56 -17.29
CA LEU A 64 12.57 -3.97 -17.64
C LEU A 64 12.55 -4.82 -16.38
N THR A 65 11.57 -5.71 -16.26
CA THR A 65 11.58 -6.77 -15.26
C THR A 65 11.47 -8.13 -15.96
N PRO A 66 11.79 -9.24 -15.26
CA PRO A 66 11.67 -10.57 -15.85
C PRO A 66 10.23 -10.93 -16.27
N THR A 67 9.23 -10.34 -15.61
CA THR A 67 7.82 -10.72 -15.73
C THR A 67 6.96 -9.68 -16.45
N CYS A 68 7.31 -8.40 -16.39
CA CYS A 68 6.56 -7.32 -17.01
C CYS A 68 7.47 -6.15 -17.46
N ASN A 69 6.90 -5.25 -18.26
CA ASN A 69 7.56 -4.00 -18.65
C ASN A 69 6.84 -2.85 -17.98
N TYR A 70 7.49 -2.16 -17.05
CA TYR A 70 6.93 -0.94 -16.48
C TYR A 70 7.27 0.25 -17.39
N VAL A 71 6.27 1.11 -17.62
CA VAL A 71 6.44 2.39 -18.29
C VAL A 71 6.22 3.49 -17.25
N TYR A 72 7.23 4.33 -17.05
CA TYR A 72 7.16 5.50 -16.19
C TYR A 72 6.99 6.73 -17.08
N THR A 73 6.15 7.67 -16.66
CA THR A 73 5.88 8.90 -17.41
C THR A 73 5.64 10.07 -16.47
N VAL A 74 6.26 11.20 -16.77
CA VAL A 74 5.98 12.52 -16.17
C VAL A 74 5.37 13.49 -17.19
N GLU A 75 5.05 13.00 -18.39
CA GLU A 75 4.34 13.78 -19.42
C GLU A 75 2.87 14.01 -19.01
N PRO A 76 2.42 15.28 -18.84
CA PRO A 76 1.05 15.56 -18.40
C PRO A 76 -0.03 14.97 -19.31
N ALA A 77 0.20 14.95 -20.63
CA ALA A 77 -0.72 14.36 -21.59
C ALA A 77 -0.92 12.84 -21.37
N ASN A 78 0.15 12.12 -21.01
CA ASN A 78 0.06 10.70 -20.69
C ASN A 78 -0.67 10.48 -19.36
N VAL A 79 -0.37 11.31 -18.35
CA VAL A 79 -1.03 11.25 -17.03
C VAL A 79 -2.53 11.51 -17.17
N GLU A 80 -2.92 12.52 -17.93
CA GLU A 80 -4.33 12.81 -18.23
C GLU A 80 -4.99 11.64 -18.97
N TYR A 81 -4.32 11.08 -19.98
CA TYR A 81 -4.86 9.97 -20.74
C TYR A 81 -5.12 8.74 -19.84
N ILE A 82 -4.19 8.42 -18.96
CA ILE A 82 -4.26 7.29 -18.02
C ILE A 82 -5.33 7.53 -16.95
N LEU A 83 -5.33 8.70 -16.30
CA LEU A 83 -6.16 8.96 -15.12
C LEU A 83 -7.57 9.49 -15.46
N ARG A 84 -7.80 9.99 -16.68
CA ARG A 84 -9.06 10.59 -17.10
C ARG A 84 -9.60 9.98 -18.40
N THR A 85 -8.87 10.11 -19.50
CA THR A 85 -9.42 9.86 -20.84
C THR A 85 -9.70 8.37 -21.11
N ASN A 86 -8.85 7.47 -20.61
CA ASN A 86 -8.99 6.03 -20.82
C ASN A 86 -8.81 5.23 -19.51
N PHE A 87 -9.30 5.79 -18.41
CA PHE A 87 -9.13 5.23 -17.06
C PHE A 87 -9.52 3.75 -16.95
N ALA A 88 -10.61 3.33 -17.61
CA ALA A 88 -11.08 1.95 -17.56
C ALA A 88 -10.06 0.93 -18.11
N ASN A 89 -9.13 1.36 -18.97
CA ASN A 89 -8.08 0.52 -19.55
C ASN A 89 -6.77 0.52 -18.73
N TYR A 90 -6.68 1.35 -17.68
CA TYR A 90 -5.49 1.47 -16.82
C TYR A 90 -5.84 1.17 -15.35
N GLY A 91 -6.36 -0.03 -15.10
CA GLY A 91 -6.50 -0.57 -13.75
C GLY A 91 -5.14 -0.90 -13.11
N LYS A 92 -5.14 -1.17 -11.80
CA LYS A 92 -3.95 -1.62 -11.06
C LYS A 92 -3.47 -2.99 -11.54
N GLY A 93 -4.41 -3.84 -11.96
CA GLY A 93 -4.15 -5.13 -12.56
C GLY A 93 -3.82 -6.24 -11.54
N THR A 94 -3.82 -7.48 -12.04
CA THR A 94 -3.68 -8.69 -11.20
C THR A 94 -2.37 -8.76 -10.45
N MET A 95 -1.26 -8.31 -11.05
CA MET A 95 0.03 -8.35 -10.37
C MET A 95 0.09 -7.44 -9.14
N THR A 96 -0.48 -6.23 -9.24
CA THR A 96 -0.60 -5.31 -8.10
C THR A 96 -1.54 -5.89 -7.05
N HIS A 97 -2.65 -6.48 -7.50
CA HIS A 97 -3.61 -7.16 -6.63
C HIS A 97 -2.96 -8.29 -5.81
N ASP A 98 -2.27 -9.21 -6.47
CA ASP A 98 -1.57 -10.34 -5.84
C ASP A 98 -0.56 -9.89 -4.77
N VAL A 99 0.17 -8.80 -5.02
CA VAL A 99 1.20 -8.29 -4.10
C VAL A 99 0.58 -7.75 -2.81
N LEU A 100 -0.54 -7.05 -2.94
CA LEU A 100 -1.24 -6.37 -1.85
C LEU A 100 -2.31 -7.25 -1.17
N GLU A 101 -2.70 -8.37 -1.78
CA GLU A 101 -3.82 -9.23 -1.37
C GLU A 101 -3.79 -9.59 0.11
N ASP A 102 -2.63 -10.00 0.65
CA ASP A 102 -2.54 -10.43 2.05
C ASP A 102 -2.83 -9.30 3.05
N LEU A 103 -2.57 -8.05 2.69
CA LEU A 103 -2.77 -6.89 3.58
C LEU A 103 -4.12 -6.20 3.33
N LEU A 104 -4.49 -6.02 2.06
CA LEU A 104 -5.64 -5.20 1.67
C LEU A 104 -6.83 -6.02 1.18
N GLY A 105 -6.65 -7.31 0.92
CA GLY A 105 -7.66 -8.19 0.33
C GLY A 105 -8.28 -7.57 -0.91
N ASP A 106 -9.60 -7.70 -1.02
CA ASP A 106 -10.42 -7.04 -2.03
C ASP A 106 -10.87 -5.64 -1.61
N GLY A 107 -10.05 -4.92 -0.84
CA GLY A 107 -10.34 -3.57 -0.39
C GLY A 107 -10.25 -2.52 -1.52
N ILE A 108 -10.79 -1.33 -1.24
CA ILE A 108 -10.91 -0.20 -2.18
C ILE A 108 -9.59 0.21 -2.85
N PHE A 109 -8.46 -0.03 -2.18
CA PHE A 109 -7.14 0.27 -2.71
C PHE A 109 -6.56 -0.81 -3.61
N ASN A 110 -7.12 -2.02 -3.62
CA ASN A 110 -6.55 -3.17 -4.32
C ASN A 110 -7.36 -3.64 -5.54
N VAL A 111 -8.67 -3.42 -5.54
CA VAL A 111 -9.57 -3.87 -6.62
C VAL A 111 -9.70 -2.85 -7.74
N ASP A 112 -10.18 -3.31 -8.90
CA ASP A 112 -10.46 -2.49 -10.08
C ASP A 112 -11.93 -2.60 -10.53
N GLY A 113 -12.31 -1.81 -11.54
CA GLY A 113 -13.57 -1.97 -12.26
C GLY A 113 -14.82 -1.70 -11.41
N ALA A 114 -15.81 -2.60 -11.51
CA ALA A 114 -17.12 -2.42 -10.86
C ALA A 114 -17.04 -2.51 -9.34
N MET A 115 -16.22 -3.43 -8.81
CA MET A 115 -16.03 -3.61 -7.37
C MET A 115 -15.41 -2.35 -6.74
N TRP A 116 -14.37 -1.81 -7.37
CA TRP A 116 -13.78 -0.54 -6.98
C TRP A 116 -14.79 0.61 -7.01
N ARG A 117 -15.57 0.74 -8.10
CA ARG A 117 -16.59 1.78 -8.23
C ARG A 117 -17.65 1.69 -7.12
N HIS A 118 -18.07 0.48 -6.78
CA HIS A 118 -19.03 0.25 -5.71
C HIS A 118 -18.46 0.68 -4.35
N GLN A 119 -17.30 0.15 -3.97
CA GLN A 119 -16.66 0.47 -2.69
C GLN A 119 -16.33 1.97 -2.58
N ARG A 120 -15.83 2.60 -3.64
CA ARG A 120 -15.57 4.04 -3.68
C ARG A 120 -16.83 4.87 -3.52
N LYS A 121 -17.95 4.45 -4.12
CA LYS A 121 -19.23 5.13 -3.94
C LYS A 121 -19.68 5.06 -2.48
N VAL A 122 -19.61 3.88 -1.85
CA VAL A 122 -19.96 3.72 -0.42
C VAL A 122 -19.05 4.58 0.45
N ALA A 123 -17.74 4.48 0.29
CA ALA A 123 -16.78 5.27 1.07
C ALA A 123 -16.96 6.79 0.89
N SER A 124 -17.38 7.26 -0.30
CA SER A 124 -17.54 8.69 -0.56
C SER A 124 -18.55 9.40 0.35
N PHE A 125 -19.51 8.66 0.93
CA PHE A 125 -20.47 9.24 1.87
C PHE A 125 -19.81 9.60 3.21
N GLU A 126 -18.87 8.78 3.68
CA GLU A 126 -18.08 9.02 4.89
C GLU A 126 -17.13 10.22 4.72
N PHE A 127 -16.67 10.46 3.49
CA PHE A 127 -15.83 11.63 3.15
C PHE A 127 -16.61 12.86 2.69
N SER A 128 -17.93 12.89 2.92
CA SER A 128 -18.72 14.07 2.57
C SER A 128 -18.34 15.28 3.43
N THR A 129 -18.43 16.49 2.87
CA THR A 129 -18.14 17.74 3.60
C THR A 129 -18.91 17.85 4.91
N ARG A 130 -20.13 17.31 4.95
CA ARG A 130 -20.97 17.30 6.13
C ARG A 130 -20.37 16.41 7.22
N VAL A 131 -20.05 15.15 6.92
CA VAL A 131 -19.48 14.21 7.88
C VAL A 131 -18.13 14.71 8.41
N LEU A 132 -17.27 15.19 7.52
CA LEU A 132 -15.97 15.76 7.90
C LEU A 132 -16.11 16.96 8.86
N ARG A 133 -17.08 17.85 8.60
CA ARG A 133 -17.31 19.01 9.46
C ARG A 133 -17.95 18.64 10.79
N GLU A 134 -18.97 17.79 10.78
CA GLU A 134 -19.80 17.51 11.95
C GLU A 134 -19.16 16.51 12.91
N TYR A 135 -18.38 15.55 12.40
CA TYR A 135 -17.81 14.47 13.20
C TYR A 135 -16.28 14.51 13.22
N SER A 136 -15.64 14.48 12.05
CA SER A 136 -14.16 14.35 11.98
C SER A 136 -13.42 15.56 12.54
N SER A 137 -13.96 16.76 12.37
CA SER A 137 -13.29 18.00 12.80
C SER A 137 -13.05 18.07 14.31
N GLY A 138 -13.98 17.54 15.11
CA GLY A 138 -13.84 17.44 16.55
C GLY A 138 -12.68 16.52 16.92
N VAL A 139 -12.69 15.31 16.37
CA VAL A 139 -11.64 14.30 16.60
C VAL A 139 -10.26 14.85 16.22
N PHE A 140 -10.12 15.47 15.04
CA PHE A 140 -8.84 16.02 14.61
C PHE A 140 -8.35 17.16 15.51
N ARG A 141 -9.24 18.04 15.95
CA ARG A 141 -8.87 19.13 16.87
C ARG A 141 -8.41 18.58 18.22
N ASP A 142 -9.13 17.60 18.76
CA ASP A 142 -8.83 17.04 20.07
C ASP A 142 -7.50 16.25 20.02
N THR A 143 -7.31 15.44 18.96
CA THR A 143 -6.05 14.74 18.67
C THR A 143 -4.88 15.72 18.51
N ALA A 144 -5.08 16.82 17.78
CA ALA A 144 -4.06 17.84 17.58
C ALA A 144 -3.69 18.57 18.87
N ALA A 145 -4.67 18.83 19.74
CA ALA A 145 -4.43 19.44 21.05
C ALA A 145 -3.61 18.51 21.96
N GLU A 146 -3.90 17.21 21.96
CA GLU A 146 -3.13 16.21 22.69
C GLU A 146 -1.69 16.10 22.19
N LEU A 147 -1.49 16.03 20.86
CA LEU A 147 -0.17 16.04 20.25
C LEU A 147 0.62 17.31 20.62
N ALA A 148 -0.02 18.47 20.56
CA ALA A 148 0.61 19.74 20.96
C ALA A 148 1.03 19.73 22.44
N GLY A 149 0.21 19.13 23.32
CA GLY A 149 0.53 18.95 24.73
C GLY A 149 1.78 18.08 24.95
N ILE A 150 1.88 16.94 24.24
CA ILE A 150 3.05 16.05 24.30
C ILE A 150 4.33 16.78 23.87
N VAL A 151 4.26 17.48 22.73
CA VAL A 151 5.41 18.24 22.21
C VAL A 151 5.80 19.37 23.15
N ALA A 152 4.82 20.09 23.73
CA ALA A 152 5.09 21.16 24.69
C ALA A 152 5.75 20.64 25.98
N ALA A 153 5.29 19.50 26.50
CA ALA A 153 5.87 18.87 27.67
C ALA A 153 7.32 18.42 27.42
N ALA A 154 7.59 17.76 26.28
CA ALA A 154 8.93 17.36 25.91
C ALA A 154 9.87 18.57 25.71
N ALA A 155 9.37 19.64 25.07
CA ALA A 155 10.12 20.88 24.91
C ALA A 155 10.46 21.53 26.26
N ALA A 156 9.52 21.55 27.20
CA ALA A 156 9.75 22.07 28.56
C ALA A 156 10.77 21.22 29.35
N ALA A 157 10.82 19.91 29.10
CA ALA A 157 11.79 18.99 29.68
C ALA A 157 13.15 18.98 28.95
N GLY A 158 13.26 19.64 27.79
CA GLY A 158 14.46 19.60 26.94
C GLY A 158 14.68 18.23 26.28
N GLU A 159 13.63 17.43 26.14
CA GLU A 159 13.68 16.08 25.57
C GLU A 159 13.54 16.08 24.04
N ARG A 160 14.09 15.04 23.41
CA ARG A 160 13.92 14.82 21.97
C ARG A 160 12.70 13.93 21.75
N VAL A 161 11.89 14.29 20.76
CA VAL A 161 10.75 13.50 20.33
C VAL A 161 10.92 13.04 18.89
N ASP A 162 10.41 11.84 18.59
CA ASP A 162 10.29 11.36 17.23
C ASP A 162 8.96 11.86 16.64
N MET A 163 9.02 12.87 15.78
CA MET A 163 7.83 13.44 15.15
C MET A 163 7.15 12.46 14.20
N HIS A 164 7.90 11.52 13.60
CA HIS A 164 7.32 10.52 12.70
C HIS A 164 6.44 9.56 13.48
N ASP A 165 6.94 9.03 14.60
CA ASP A 165 6.15 8.17 15.52
C ASP A 165 4.89 8.91 16.01
N LEU A 166 5.05 10.15 16.45
CA LEU A 166 3.93 10.94 16.96
C LEU A 166 2.84 11.20 15.90
N PHE A 167 3.22 11.54 14.66
CA PHE A 167 2.25 11.73 13.59
C PHE A 167 1.56 10.42 13.19
N MET A 168 2.29 9.30 13.17
CA MET A 168 1.70 7.99 12.88
C MET A 168 0.67 7.61 13.93
N ARG A 169 1.02 7.73 15.22
CA ARG A 169 0.11 7.45 16.34
C ARG A 169 -1.11 8.38 16.35
N SER A 170 -0.90 9.67 16.11
CA SER A 170 -1.97 10.66 15.97
C SER A 170 -2.94 10.30 14.83
N THR A 171 -2.39 9.93 13.68
CA THR A 171 -3.19 9.58 12.50
C THR A 171 -3.99 8.31 12.73
N LEU A 172 -3.37 7.28 13.32
CA LEU A 172 -4.07 6.04 13.66
C LEU A 172 -5.20 6.30 14.65
N ASP A 173 -4.96 7.02 15.75
CA ASP A 173 -5.99 7.29 16.74
C ASP A 173 -7.17 8.08 16.15
N SER A 174 -6.90 9.08 15.33
CA SER A 174 -7.93 9.82 14.60
C SER A 174 -8.74 8.93 13.64
N ILE A 175 -8.08 8.11 12.82
CA ILE A 175 -8.76 7.23 11.85
C ILE A 175 -9.60 6.18 12.58
N PHE A 176 -9.10 5.59 13.67
CA PHE A 176 -9.86 4.60 14.43
C PHE A 176 -11.05 5.21 15.15
N THR A 177 -10.88 6.41 15.70
CA THR A 177 -11.97 7.14 16.34
C THR A 177 -13.06 7.51 15.33
N ILE A 178 -12.68 8.03 14.15
CA ILE A 178 -13.65 8.41 13.10
C ILE A 178 -14.30 7.18 12.47
N GLY A 179 -13.50 6.18 12.09
CA GLY A 179 -13.96 5.03 11.31
C GLY A 179 -14.72 3.98 12.14
N PHE A 180 -14.33 3.79 13.40
CA PHE A 180 -14.91 2.73 14.24
C PHE A 180 -15.60 3.27 15.50
N GLY A 181 -15.52 4.58 15.78
CA GLY A 181 -16.06 5.17 17.01
C GLY A 181 -15.32 4.73 18.26
N ALA A 182 -14.10 4.20 18.12
CA ALA A 182 -13.27 3.71 19.20
C ALA A 182 -11.97 4.51 19.25
N SER A 183 -11.73 5.24 20.34
CA SER A 183 -10.41 5.81 20.61
C SER A 183 -9.47 4.71 21.05
N LEU A 184 -8.27 4.69 20.46
CA LEU A 184 -7.21 3.75 20.82
C LEU A 184 -6.38 4.25 22.01
N GLY A 185 -6.68 5.47 22.51
CA GLY A 185 -5.84 6.16 23.49
C GLY A 185 -4.43 6.42 22.96
N GLY A 186 -4.23 6.38 21.64
CA GLY A 186 -2.93 6.13 21.01
C GLY A 186 -1.84 7.16 21.30
N LEU A 187 -2.22 8.38 21.70
CA LEU A 187 -1.30 9.49 21.94
C LEU A 187 -0.80 9.57 23.39
N SER A 188 -1.67 9.49 24.40
CA SER A 188 -1.31 9.56 25.83
C SER A 188 -1.24 8.22 26.56
N GLN A 189 -1.94 7.19 26.06
CA GLN A 189 -2.02 5.85 26.67
C GLN A 189 -2.08 4.80 25.56
N SER A 190 -0.98 4.64 24.81
CA SER A 190 -0.94 3.57 23.81
C SER A 190 -1.13 2.23 24.51
N SER A 191 -2.29 1.59 24.33
CA SER A 191 -2.47 0.21 24.77
C SER A 191 -1.40 -0.65 24.09
N GLN A 192 -0.93 -1.69 24.76
CA GLN A 192 0.04 -2.63 24.17
C GLN A 192 -0.46 -3.18 22.83
N GLU A 193 -1.78 -3.30 22.68
CA GLU A 193 -2.48 -3.73 21.47
C GLU A 193 -2.39 -2.71 20.33
N SER A 194 -2.64 -1.41 20.59
CA SER A 194 -2.53 -0.35 19.58
C SER A 194 -1.10 -0.22 19.06
N ALA A 195 -0.10 -0.30 19.95
CA ALA A 195 1.30 -0.28 19.55
C ALA A 195 1.71 -1.54 18.77
N ALA A 196 1.15 -2.71 19.10
CA ALA A 196 1.38 -3.94 18.35
C ALA A 196 0.73 -3.87 16.96
N PHE A 197 -0.47 -3.32 16.84
CA PHE A 197 -1.13 -3.05 15.57
C PHE A 197 -0.29 -2.12 14.69
N ALA A 198 0.16 -0.99 15.21
CA ALA A 198 0.93 -0.01 14.45
C ALA A 198 2.21 -0.63 13.87
N ARG A 199 2.99 -1.35 14.70
CA ARG A 199 4.19 -2.06 14.25
C ARG A 199 3.88 -3.13 13.21
N ALA A 200 2.83 -3.93 13.44
CA ALA A 200 2.42 -4.97 12.49
C ALA A 200 2.00 -4.35 11.15
N PHE A 201 1.29 -3.23 11.17
CA PHE A 201 0.87 -2.51 9.98
C PHE A 201 2.07 -1.95 9.21
N ASP A 202 3.03 -1.33 9.88
CA ASP A 202 4.26 -0.83 9.25
C ASP A 202 5.09 -1.98 8.64
N ASP A 203 5.30 -3.07 9.39
CA ASP A 203 6.01 -4.26 8.91
C ASP A 203 5.34 -4.86 7.66
N ALA A 204 4.01 -4.92 7.65
CA ALA A 204 3.26 -5.45 6.51
C ALA A 204 3.36 -4.53 5.27
N ASN A 205 3.32 -3.21 5.46
CA ASN A 205 3.51 -2.25 4.37
C ASN A 205 4.93 -2.34 3.77
N GLU A 206 5.95 -2.45 4.62
CA GLU A 206 7.34 -2.59 4.17
C GLU A 206 7.51 -3.87 3.33
N GLN A 207 6.94 -4.99 3.79
CA GLN A 207 7.04 -6.28 3.09
C GLN A 207 6.30 -6.29 1.76
N VAL A 208 5.11 -5.68 1.69
CA VAL A 208 4.40 -5.44 0.42
C VAL A 208 5.27 -4.66 -0.56
N LEU A 209 5.98 -3.62 -0.09
CA LEU A 209 6.87 -2.85 -0.94
C LEU A 209 8.02 -3.71 -1.49
N TYR A 210 8.63 -4.57 -0.66
CA TYR A 210 9.68 -5.49 -1.12
C TYR A 210 9.19 -6.52 -2.14
N ARG A 211 7.94 -6.99 -2.04
CA ARG A 211 7.36 -7.95 -3.00
C ARG A 211 7.36 -7.43 -4.45
N PHE A 212 7.28 -6.12 -4.67
CA PHE A 212 7.40 -5.53 -6.01
C PHE A 212 8.78 -5.74 -6.64
N PHE A 213 9.82 -5.98 -5.83
CA PHE A 213 11.21 -6.14 -6.27
C PHE A 213 11.79 -7.53 -6.01
N ASP A 214 11.06 -8.43 -5.34
CA ASP A 214 11.50 -9.80 -5.07
C ASP A 214 10.80 -10.82 -5.99
N PRO A 215 11.43 -11.30 -7.08
CA PRO A 215 10.78 -12.23 -7.99
C PRO A 215 10.48 -13.61 -7.36
N LEU A 216 11.03 -13.90 -6.17
CA LEU A 216 10.87 -15.16 -5.46
C LEU A 216 9.84 -15.09 -4.32
N TRP A 217 9.15 -13.96 -4.14
CA TRP A 217 8.24 -13.75 -3.01
C TRP A 217 7.13 -14.81 -2.92
N LYS A 218 6.55 -15.24 -4.07
CA LYS A 218 5.53 -16.30 -4.09
C LYS A 218 6.07 -17.65 -3.61
N ALA A 219 7.34 -17.97 -3.92
CA ALA A 219 7.98 -19.19 -3.44
C ALA A 219 8.28 -19.11 -1.93
N LYS A 220 8.72 -17.95 -1.43
CA LYS A 220 8.89 -17.70 0.01
C LYS A 220 7.56 -17.79 0.76
N ARG A 221 6.46 -17.32 0.17
CA ARG A 221 5.09 -17.41 0.69
C ARG A 221 4.64 -18.86 0.80
N LEU A 222 4.88 -19.67 -0.25
CA LEU A 222 4.55 -21.09 -0.26
C LEU A 222 5.31 -21.88 0.82
N LEU A 223 6.60 -21.58 1.02
CA LEU A 223 7.43 -22.22 2.04
C LEU A 223 7.25 -21.62 3.44
N ASN A 224 6.54 -20.50 3.56
CA ASN A 224 6.35 -19.75 4.80
C ASN A 224 7.68 -19.47 5.53
N VAL A 225 8.64 -18.86 4.81
CA VAL A 225 10.00 -18.57 5.32
C VAL A 225 10.32 -17.08 5.26
N SER A 226 11.26 -16.64 6.12
CA SER A 226 11.84 -15.29 6.09
C SER A 226 10.77 -14.18 6.20
N SER A 227 10.80 -13.18 5.30
CA SER A 227 9.87 -12.04 5.24
C SER A 227 8.41 -12.48 5.16
N GLU A 228 8.10 -13.57 4.47
CA GLU A 228 6.72 -14.02 4.26
C GLU A 228 6.12 -14.65 5.52
N ALA A 229 6.95 -15.28 6.35
CA ALA A 229 6.53 -15.74 7.68
C ALA A 229 6.25 -14.56 8.62
N ALA A 230 7.01 -13.47 8.48
CA ALA A 230 6.76 -12.23 9.21
C ALA A 230 5.46 -11.58 8.74
N MET A 231 5.22 -11.51 7.43
CA MET A 231 3.98 -10.98 6.83
C MET A 231 2.74 -11.64 7.44
N LYS A 232 2.77 -12.97 7.48
CA LYS A 232 1.66 -13.75 8.04
C LYS A 232 1.39 -13.45 9.52
N ARG A 233 2.44 -13.16 10.31
CA ARG A 233 2.28 -12.75 11.71
C ARG A 233 1.70 -11.34 11.80
N SER A 234 2.22 -10.39 11.02
CA SER A 234 1.74 -9.02 10.97
C SER A 234 0.27 -8.95 10.57
N VAL A 235 -0.12 -9.63 9.49
CA VAL A 235 -1.52 -9.72 9.04
C VAL A 235 -2.42 -10.34 10.09
N ARG A 236 -1.94 -11.35 10.84
CA ARG A 236 -2.70 -11.93 11.94
C ARG A 236 -2.97 -10.89 13.04
N THR A 237 -1.94 -10.19 13.50
CA THR A 237 -2.08 -9.15 14.54
C THR A 237 -3.02 -8.03 14.09
N ILE A 238 -2.91 -7.60 12.83
CA ILE A 238 -3.82 -6.61 12.23
C ILE A 238 -5.26 -7.11 12.27
N ASN A 239 -5.52 -8.33 11.81
CA ASN A 239 -6.86 -8.89 11.76
C ASN A 239 -7.46 -9.10 13.15
N GLU A 240 -6.70 -9.66 14.10
CA GLU A 240 -7.14 -9.84 15.49
C GLU A 240 -7.58 -8.51 16.11
N PHE A 241 -6.79 -7.47 15.91
CA PHE A 241 -7.12 -6.13 16.40
C PHE A 241 -8.36 -5.54 15.73
N VAL A 242 -8.43 -5.58 14.40
CA VAL A 242 -9.55 -5.02 13.64
C VAL A 242 -10.86 -5.74 13.97
N TYR A 243 -10.84 -7.08 14.05
CA TYR A 243 -12.03 -7.84 14.41
C TYR A 243 -12.47 -7.56 15.84
N ALA A 244 -11.54 -7.43 16.81
CA ALA A 244 -11.90 -7.03 18.17
C ALA A 244 -12.60 -5.66 18.23
N VAL A 245 -12.13 -4.69 17.43
CA VAL A 245 -12.76 -3.36 17.32
C VAL A 245 -14.15 -3.46 16.69
N ILE A 246 -14.30 -4.27 15.64
CA ILE A 246 -15.59 -4.51 14.98
C ILE A 246 -16.58 -5.16 15.94
N ASP A 247 -16.18 -6.23 16.64
CA ASP A 247 -17.02 -6.97 17.58
C ASP A 247 -17.50 -6.05 18.71
N LYS A 248 -16.60 -5.25 19.28
CA LYS A 248 -16.94 -4.24 20.30
C LYS A 248 -17.95 -3.22 19.78
N LYS A 249 -17.83 -2.80 18.52
CA LYS A 249 -18.77 -1.84 17.91
C LYS A 249 -20.15 -2.45 17.68
N ILE A 250 -20.19 -3.71 17.24
CA ILE A 250 -21.45 -4.47 17.08
C ILE A 250 -22.15 -4.62 18.43
N GLU A 251 -21.43 -4.97 19.49
CA GLU A 251 -21.99 -5.08 20.84
C GLU A 251 -22.56 -3.75 21.35
N GLN A 252 -21.85 -2.64 21.13
CA GLN A 252 -22.33 -1.30 21.51
C GLN A 252 -23.62 -0.93 20.78
N MET A 253 -23.67 -1.13 19.46
CA MET A 253 -24.87 -0.84 18.68
C MET A 253 -26.07 -1.68 19.12
N GLY A 254 -25.84 -2.97 19.45
CA GLY A 254 -26.89 -3.82 20.00
C GLY A 254 -27.41 -3.32 21.35
N ARG A 255 -26.54 -2.83 22.23
CA ARG A 255 -26.95 -2.23 23.52
C ARG A 255 -27.72 -0.93 23.33
N ASP A 256 -27.27 -0.05 22.44
CA ASP A 256 -27.95 1.22 22.16
C ASP A 256 -29.37 0.98 21.61
N GLU A 257 -29.54 -0.06 20.79
CA GLU A 257 -30.86 -0.48 20.28
C GLU A 257 -31.74 -1.06 21.39
N HIS A 258 -31.17 -1.87 22.31
CA HIS A 258 -31.88 -2.39 23.47
C HIS A 258 -32.25 -1.32 24.51
N GLU A 259 -31.37 -0.34 24.79
CA GLU A 259 -31.67 0.79 25.67
C GLU A 259 -32.70 1.73 25.05
N PHE A 260 -32.62 1.99 23.74
CA PHE A 260 -33.65 2.75 23.03
C PHE A 260 -35.01 2.06 23.13
N VAL A 261 -35.10 0.76 22.84
CA VAL A 261 -36.35 -0.01 22.96
C VAL A 261 -36.85 -0.07 24.42
N SER A 262 -35.95 -0.19 25.40
CA SER A 262 -36.29 -0.15 26.83
C SER A 262 -36.70 1.23 27.34
N PHE A 263 -36.40 2.31 26.63
CA PHE A 263 -36.86 3.66 26.97
C PHE A 263 -38.30 3.91 26.50
N PHE A 264 -38.79 3.12 25.54
CA PHE A 264 -40.17 3.19 25.00
C PHE A 264 -41.10 2.09 25.54
N LEU A 265 -40.60 1.16 26.36
CA LEU A 265 -41.37 0.15 27.09
C LEU A 265 -41.39 0.45 28.59
#